data_AF-A0A951C7P5-F1
#
_entry.id   AF-A0A951C7P5-F1
#
_cell.length_a   1.000
_cell.length_b   1.000
_cell.length_c   1.000
_cell.angle_alpha   90.00
_cell.angle_beta   90.00
_cell.angle_gamma   90.00
#
_symmetry.space_group_name_H-M   'P 1'
#
loop_
_entity.id
_entity.type
_entity.pdbx_description
1 polymer ?
#
loop_
_entity_poly.entity_id
_entity_poly.type
_entity_poly.pdbx_seq_one_letter_code
_entity_poly.pdbx_strand_id
1 'polypeptide(L)' 'MMRRTVLILQARIKSKRLPGKVLKELLPGRSLLSLTLERLRSVRAADEIVVAIPEGD' A
#
# COMPACT_ATOMS: atom_id res chain seq x y z
N MET A 1 -20.86 7.71 19.53
CA MET A 1 -20.49 7.36 18.14
C MET A 1 -19.25 6.48 18.20
N MET A 2 -19.22 5.34 17.52
CA MET A 2 -17.98 4.54 17.39
C MET A 2 -17.01 5.25 16.44
N ARG A 3 -15.72 5.28 16.79
CA ARG A 3 -14.67 5.83 15.91
C ARG A 3 -14.33 4.80 14.84
N ARG A 4 -14.19 5.27 13.59
CA ARG A 4 -13.74 4.45 12.45
C ARG A 4 -12.28 4.81 12.14
N THR A 5 -11.39 3.83 12.19
CA THR A 5 -9.96 3.98 11.91
C THR A 5 -9.65 3.42 10.54
N VAL A 6 -9.21 4.29 9.61
CA VAL A 6 -8.90 3.92 8.23
C VAL A 6 -7.41 4.11 7.97
N LEU A 7 -6.76 3.11 7.39
CA LEU A 7 -5.37 3.17 6.95
C LEU A 7 -5.33 3.58 5.47
N ILE A 8 -4.63 4.66 5.14
CA ILE A 8 -4.47 5.11 3.76
C ILE A 8 -3.03 4.83 3.30
N LEU A 9 -2.88 3.90 2.36
CA LEU A 9 -1.61 3.58 1.72
C LEU A 9 -1.51 4.29 0.37
N GLN A 10 -0.61 5.26 0.25
CA GLN A 10 -0.36 5.95 -1.02
C GLN A 10 0.65 5.17 -1.87
N ALA A 11 0.21 4.61 -2.99
CA ALA A 11 0.98 3.75 -3.87
C ALA A 11 1.30 4.42 -5.22
N ARG A 12 2.12 5.48 -5.20
CA ARG A 12 2.56 6.17 -6.43
C ARG A 12 3.50 5.27 -7.25
N ILE A 13 3.14 5.00 -8.50
CA ILE A 13 3.90 4.12 -9.40
C ILE A 13 5.14 4.83 -9.95
N LYS A 14 5.00 6.13 -10.29
CA LYS A 14 6.04 6.96 -10.93
C LYS A 14 7.12 7.47 -9.97
N SER A 15 7.85 6.57 -9.33
CA SER A 15 8.99 6.92 -8.48
C SER A 15 10.23 7.33 -9.30
N LYS A 16 10.79 8.52 -9.02
CA LYS A 16 11.95 9.08 -9.76
C LYS A 16 13.30 8.47 -9.37
N ARG A 17 13.53 8.21 -8.08
CA ARG A 17 14.83 7.68 -7.57
C ARG A 17 14.96 6.16 -7.70
N LEU A 18 13.84 5.46 -7.61
CA LEU A 18 13.75 4.02 -7.82
C LEU A 18 12.54 3.75 -8.71
N PRO A 19 12.71 3.69 -10.04
CA PRO A 19 11.61 3.47 -10.98
C PRO A 19 10.79 2.23 -10.63
N GLY A 20 9.46 2.35 -10.67
CA GLY A 20 8.55 1.24 -10.37
C GLY A 20 8.59 0.74 -8.93
N LYS A 21 9.13 1.51 -7.96
CA LYS A 21 9.35 1.11 -6.56
C LYS A 21 8.24 0.25 -5.94
N VAL A 22 6.98 0.67 -6.04
CA VAL A 22 5.85 -0.04 -5.37
C VAL A 22 5.51 -1.37 -6.05
N LEU A 23 5.76 -1.48 -7.36
CA LEU A 23 5.55 -2.71 -8.13
C LEU A 23 6.82 -3.59 -8.16
N LYS A 24 7.97 -3.06 -7.74
CA LYS A 24 9.23 -3.81 -7.70
C LYS A 24 9.06 -5.07 -6.87
N GLU A 25 9.37 -6.19 -7.50
CA GLU A 25 9.38 -7.50 -6.88
C GLU A 25 10.56 -7.63 -5.92
N LEU A 26 10.29 -7.98 -4.66
CA LEU A 26 11.29 -8.18 -3.61
C LEU A 26 11.46 -9.66 -3.25
N LEU A 27 10.42 -10.47 -3.46
CA LEU A 27 10.42 -11.93 -3.34
C LEU A 27 9.60 -12.50 -4.51
N PRO A 28 9.76 -13.78 -4.90
CA PRO A 28 9.01 -14.39 -6.01
C PRO A 28 7.50 -14.16 -5.92
N GLY A 29 6.94 -13.45 -6.90
CA GLY A 29 5.52 -13.09 -6.98
C GLY A 29 5.06 -12.01 -5.99
N ARG A 30 6.00 -11.31 -5.34
CA ARG A 30 5.70 -10.38 -4.25
C ARG A 30 6.34 -9.02 -4.44
N SER A 31 5.52 -8.06 -4.87
CA SER A 31 5.90 -6.65 -4.93
C SER A 31 6.05 -6.03 -3.55
N LEU A 32 6.77 -4.91 -3.48
CA LEU A 32 6.80 -4.07 -2.28
C LEU A 32 5.38 -3.72 -1.81
N LEU A 33 4.47 -3.39 -2.74
CA LEU A 33 3.08 -3.09 -2.41
C LEU A 33 2.36 -4.27 -1.73
N SER A 34 2.52 -5.49 -2.23
CA SER A 34 1.87 -6.66 -1.63
C SER A 34 2.43 -6.98 -0.24
N LEU A 35 3.73 -6.80 -0.05
CA LEU A 35 4.42 -6.90 1.25
C LEU A 35 3.98 -5.84 2.25
N THR A 36 3.67 -4.63 1.79
CA THR A 36 3.11 -3.57 2.64
C THR A 36 1.66 -3.88 3.01
N LEU A 37 0.83 -4.30 2.05
CA LEU A 37 -0.57 -4.64 2.29
C LEU A 37 -0.74 -5.80 3.27
N GLU A 38 0.09 -6.83 3.18
CA GLU A 38 0.09 -7.94 4.16
C GLU A 38 0.33 -7.43 5.58
N ARG A 39 1.31 -6.53 5.76
CA ARG A 39 1.60 -5.93 7.08
C ARG A 39 0.46 -5.04 7.58
N LEU A 40 -0.20 -4.29 6.71
CA LEU A 40 -1.34 -3.47 7.12
C LEU A 40 -2.55 -4.32 7.52
N ARG A 41 -2.76 -5.48 6.89
CA ARG A 41 -3.83 -6.42 7.25
C ARG A 41 -3.69 -7.02 8.65
N SER A 42 -2.50 -7.00 9.25
CA SER A 42 -2.32 -7.48 10.64
C SER A 42 -2.69 -6.43 11.70
N VAL A 43 -2.99 -5.18 11.30
CA VAL A 43 -3.38 -4.09 12.19
C VAL A 43 -4.82 -4.27 12.65
N ARG A 44 -5.01 -4.80 13.87
CA ARG A 44 -6.35 -5.09 14.44
C ARG A 44 -7.18 -3.86 14.81
N ALA A 45 -6.54 -2.70 14.96
CA ALA A 45 -7.20 -1.46 15.34
C ALA A 45 -7.78 -0.69 14.14
N ALA A 46 -7.53 -1.15 12.91
CA ALA A 46 -8.04 -0.54 11.70
C ALA A 46 -9.28 -1.28 11.20
N ASP A 47 -10.29 -0.52 10.80
CA ASP A 47 -11.53 -1.04 10.22
C ASP A 47 -11.43 -1.21 8.70
N GLU A 48 -10.57 -0.43 8.05
CA GLU A 48 -10.43 -0.40 6.60
C GLU A 48 -9.02 -0.02 6.15
N ILE A 49 -8.61 -0.54 4.99
CA ILE A 49 -7.40 -0.14 4.29
C ILE A 49 -7.80 0.39 2.92
N VAL A 50 -7.40 1.62 2.61
CA VAL A 50 -7.58 2.26 1.30
C VAL A 50 -6.22 2.37 0.62
N VAL A 51 -6.12 1.89 -0.61
CA VAL A 51 -4.95 2.12 -1.46
C VAL A 51 -5.26 3.28 -2.38
N ALA A 52 -4.50 4.37 -2.25
CA ALA A 52 -4.64 5.55 -3.08
C ALA A 52 -3.51 5.61 -4.11
N ILE A 53 -3.88 5.72 -5.38
CA ILE A 53 -2.96 5.96 -6.50
C ILE A 53 -3.25 7.34 -7.10
N PRO A 54 -2.25 8.03 -7.66
CA PRO A 54 -2.49 9.21 -8.49
C PRO A 54 -3.37 8.86 -9.68
N GLU A 55 -4.18 9.83 -10.12
CA GLU A 55 -4.88 9.71 -11.40
C GLU A 55 -3.86 9.58 -12.55
N GLY A 56 -4.07 8.60 -13.43
CA GLY A 56 -3.19 8.35 -14.58
C GLY A 56 -1.88 7.63 -14.26
N ASP A 57 -1.73 7.05 -13.06
CA ASP A 57 -0.70 6.03 -12.76
C ASP A 57 -1.15 4.62 -13.14
#